data_AF-A0A8B7DYE7-F1
#
_entry.id   AF-A0A8B7DYE7-F1
#
_cell.length_a   1.000
_cell.length_b   1.000
_cell.length_c   1.000
_cell.angle_alpha   90.00
_cell.angle_beta   90.00
_cell.angle_gamma   90.00
#
_symmetry.space_group_name_H-M   'P 1'
#
loop_
_entity.id
_entity.type
_entity.pdbx_description
1 polymer ?
#
loop_
_entity_poly.entity_id
_entity_poly.type
_entity_poly.pdbx_seq_one_letter_code
_entity_poly.pdbx_strand_id
1 'polypeptide(L)'
;MFKKQQKDILKLISGNLKITNERIDGLLKELTEIKETCKTLQNENNLRKFEMVKTNDRVSKIEHTQKDIENSITFTQDTQEEKINKIEEKIVSKVAFNAEEKNKLRQLEDRLRRNNLRLEGITESESESWNESEEKVLSIFEKQLNHCTEEVRNLVINLKNHGKTNKQIQELVGYSPTMICNAIKWKSKLEKRGNKKSTTAIEDRRIVSFAKKELPLYQLFEDD
;
A
#
# COMPACT_ATOMS: atom_id res chain seq x y z
N MET A 1 -122.09 0.91 33.58
CA MET A 1 -120.72 0.58 34.01
C MET A 1 -119.87 0.00 32.86
N PHE A 2 -120.32 -1.09 32.20
CA PHE A 2 -119.60 -1.76 31.11
C PHE A 2 -119.21 -0.91 29.89
N LYS A 3 -120.10 -0.05 29.37
CA LYS A 3 -119.81 0.79 28.18
C LYS A 3 -118.61 1.75 28.38
N LYS A 4 -118.40 2.23 29.61
CA LYS A 4 -117.28 3.12 29.94
C LYS A 4 -115.96 2.34 29.97
N GLN A 5 -115.96 1.17 30.62
CA GLN A 5 -114.80 0.26 30.64
C GLN A 5 -114.39 -0.19 29.23
N GLN A 6 -115.36 -0.51 28.36
CA GLN A 6 -115.09 -0.84 26.95
C GLN A 6 -114.40 0.32 26.22
N LYS A 7 -114.88 1.55 26.41
CA LYS A 7 -114.30 2.75 25.78
C LYS A 7 -112.88 3.04 26.27
N ASP A 8 -112.60 2.81 27.55
CA ASP A 8 -111.28 3.03 28.14
C ASP A 8 -110.28 1.96 27.67
N ILE A 9 -110.70 0.69 27.55
CA ILE A 9 -109.89 -0.40 26.97
C ILE A 9 -109.60 -0.11 25.49
N LEU A 10 -110.59 0.32 24.70
CA LEU A 10 -110.39 0.68 23.30
C LEU A 10 -109.41 1.85 23.13
N LYS A 11 -109.46 2.86 24.00
CA LYS A 11 -108.48 3.95 24.01
C LYS A 11 -107.07 3.45 24.30
N LEU A 12 -106.89 2.60 25.31
CA LEU A 12 -105.60 1.98 25.64
C LEU A 12 -105.05 1.18 24.46
N ILE A 13 -105.87 0.35 23.83
CA ILE A 13 -105.48 -0.41 22.64
C ILE A 13 -105.08 0.54 21.51
N SER A 14 -105.86 1.58 21.22
CA SER A 14 -105.53 2.55 20.17
C SER A 14 -104.24 3.33 20.44
N GLY A 15 -103.98 3.69 21.70
CA GLY A 15 -102.75 4.39 22.11
C GLY A 15 -101.52 3.50 21.95
N ASN A 16 -101.62 2.24 22.39
CA ASN A 16 -100.56 1.26 22.21
C ASN A 16 -100.28 0.99 20.73
N LEU A 17 -101.34 0.84 19.92
CA LEU A 17 -101.22 0.67 18.47
C LEU A 17 -100.51 1.85 17.80
N LYS A 18 -100.81 3.08 18.25
CA LYS A 18 -100.14 4.29 17.75
C LYS A 18 -98.65 4.29 18.08
N ILE A 19 -98.29 4.02 19.34
CA ILE A 19 -96.88 3.94 19.78
C ILE A 19 -96.12 2.86 19.01
N THR A 20 -96.73 1.69 18.80
CA THR A 20 -96.10 0.62 18.02
C THR A 20 -95.88 1.01 16.57
N ASN A 21 -96.84 1.70 15.93
CA ASN A 21 -96.68 2.16 14.55
C ASN A 21 -95.58 3.22 14.42
N GLU A 22 -95.52 4.20 15.32
CA GLU A 22 -94.46 5.23 15.33
C GLU A 22 -93.08 4.58 15.48
N ARG A 23 -92.97 3.52 16.30
CA ARG A 23 -91.72 2.76 16.48
C ARG A 23 -91.36 1.92 15.26
N ILE A 24 -92.34 1.31 14.59
CA ILE A 24 -92.14 0.58 13.33
C ILE A 24 -91.66 1.54 12.23
N ASP A 25 -92.25 2.73 12.13
CA ASP A 25 -91.84 3.75 11.15
C ASP A 25 -90.41 4.24 11.39
N GLY A 26 -90.03 4.45 12.66
CA GLY A 26 -88.66 4.79 13.04
C GLY A 26 -87.66 3.70 12.64
N LEU A 27 -87.97 2.45 12.96
CA LEU A 27 -87.15 1.30 12.58
C LEU A 27 -87.04 1.14 11.06
N LEU A 28 -88.11 1.40 10.31
CA LEU A 28 -88.09 1.34 8.85
C LEU A 28 -87.13 2.39 8.25
N LYS A 29 -87.11 3.61 8.79
CA LYS A 29 -86.16 4.66 8.37
C LYS A 29 -84.72 4.25 8.63
N GLU A 30 -84.41 3.79 9.83
CA GLU A 30 -83.05 3.29 10.17
C GLU A 30 -82.63 2.15 9.24
N LEU A 31 -83.54 1.22 8.93
CA LEU A 31 -83.27 0.10 8.02
C LEU A 31 -82.96 0.58 6.60
N THR A 32 -83.64 1.63 6.13
CA THR A 32 -83.35 2.23 4.82
C THR A 32 -81.98 2.91 4.78
N GLU A 33 -81.61 3.65 5.83
CA GLU A 33 -80.30 4.31 5.94
C GLU A 33 -79.15 3.28 6.02
N ILE A 34 -79.34 2.20 6.79
CA ILE A 34 -78.38 1.08 6.86
C ILE A 34 -78.23 0.40 5.50
N LYS A 35 -79.32 0.24 4.75
CA LYS A 35 -79.27 -0.37 3.42
C LYS A 35 -78.49 0.48 2.41
N GLU A 36 -78.63 1.79 2.48
CA GLU A 36 -77.88 2.72 1.63
C GLU A 36 -76.40 2.73 1.98
N THR A 37 -76.05 2.81 3.27
CA THR A 37 -74.65 2.75 3.72
C THR A 37 -73.97 1.43 3.39
N CYS A 38 -74.67 0.29 3.50
CA CYS A 38 -74.13 -1.00 3.05
C CYS A 38 -73.82 -1.01 1.54
N LYS A 39 -74.66 -0.39 0.71
CA LYS A 39 -74.40 -0.30 -0.74
C LYS A 39 -73.20 0.58 -1.06
N THR A 40 -73.04 1.71 -0.38
CA THR A 40 -71.87 2.59 -0.60
C THR A 40 -70.58 1.89 -0.21
N LEU A 41 -70.54 1.25 0.96
CA LEU A 41 -69.39 0.46 1.41
C LEU A 41 -69.04 -0.68 0.45
N GLN A 42 -70.04 -1.35 -0.14
CA GLN A 42 -69.80 -2.40 -1.11
C GLN A 42 -69.14 -1.86 -2.39
N ASN A 43 -69.56 -0.70 -2.87
CA ASN A 43 -68.96 -0.05 -4.03
C ASN A 43 -67.52 0.41 -3.75
N GLU A 44 -67.27 0.99 -2.57
CA GLU A 44 -65.92 1.41 -2.15
C GLU A 44 -64.97 0.21 -2.04
N ASN A 45 -65.43 -0.91 -1.48
CA ASN A 45 -64.63 -2.13 -1.39
C ASN A 45 -64.26 -2.69 -2.78
N ASN A 46 -65.19 -2.63 -3.73
CA ASN A 46 -64.91 -3.05 -5.11
C ASN A 46 -63.86 -2.14 -5.76
N LEU A 47 -63.95 -0.83 -5.55
CA LEU A 47 -62.99 0.14 -6.08
C LEU A 47 -61.59 -0.08 -5.47
N ARG A 48 -61.51 -0.22 -4.15
CA ARG A 48 -60.24 -0.51 -3.45
C ARG A 48 -59.61 -1.81 -3.94
N LYS A 49 -60.40 -2.85 -4.18
CA LYS A 49 -59.91 -4.12 -4.72
C LYS A 49 -59.28 -3.95 -6.11
N PHE A 50 -59.90 -3.16 -6.97
CA PHE A 50 -59.37 -2.86 -8.29
C PHE A 50 -58.04 -2.07 -8.21
N GLU A 51 -57.99 -1.04 -7.37
CA GLU A 51 -56.77 -0.26 -7.14
C GLU A 51 -55.64 -1.12 -6.61
N MET A 52 -55.94 -1.99 -5.64
CA MET A 52 -54.96 -2.89 -5.02
C MET A 52 -54.29 -3.80 -6.06
N VAL A 53 -55.07 -4.39 -6.98
CA VAL A 53 -54.54 -5.21 -8.10
C VAL A 53 -53.61 -4.37 -8.99
N LYS A 54 -54.01 -3.15 -9.35
CA LYS A 54 -53.18 -2.26 -10.18
C LYS A 54 -51.87 -1.88 -9.48
N THR A 55 -51.89 -1.63 -8.18
CA THR A 55 -50.65 -1.39 -7.41
C THR A 55 -49.79 -2.64 -7.35
N ASN A 56 -50.37 -3.82 -7.16
CA ASN A 56 -49.61 -5.08 -7.10
C ASN A 56 -48.85 -5.34 -8.41
N ASP A 57 -49.50 -5.14 -9.56
CA ASP A 57 -48.85 -5.28 -10.86
C ASP A 57 -47.69 -4.29 -11.06
N ARG A 58 -47.82 -3.08 -10.51
CA ARG A 58 -46.74 -2.08 -10.55
C ARG A 58 -45.58 -2.48 -9.65
N VAL A 59 -45.87 -3.00 -8.46
CA VAL A 59 -44.85 -3.48 -7.51
C VAL A 59 -44.06 -4.62 -8.14
N SER A 60 -44.71 -5.62 -8.74
CA SER A 60 -44.02 -6.74 -9.38
C SER A 60 -43.10 -6.30 -10.54
N LYS A 61 -43.48 -5.28 -11.31
CA LYS A 61 -42.61 -4.70 -12.34
C LYS A 61 -41.38 -4.02 -11.74
N ILE A 62 -41.57 -3.27 -10.66
CA ILE A 62 -40.47 -2.61 -9.96
C ILE A 62 -39.49 -3.64 -9.38
N GLU A 63 -40.00 -4.69 -8.74
CA GLU A 63 -39.18 -5.78 -8.20
C GLU A 63 -38.31 -6.44 -9.28
N HIS A 64 -38.88 -6.69 -10.46
CA HIS A 64 -38.11 -7.25 -11.57
C HIS A 64 -36.99 -6.30 -12.03
N THR A 65 -37.31 -5.02 -12.21
CA THR A 65 -36.30 -4.02 -12.61
C THR A 65 -35.21 -3.83 -11.55
N GLN A 66 -35.55 -3.89 -10.26
CA GLN A 66 -34.57 -3.83 -9.18
C GLN A 66 -33.61 -5.01 -9.23
N LYS A 67 -34.13 -6.21 -9.49
CA LYS A 67 -33.31 -7.43 -9.64
C LYS A 67 -32.36 -7.34 -10.83
N ASP A 68 -32.81 -6.79 -11.95
CA ASP A 68 -31.97 -6.61 -13.14
C ASP A 68 -30.85 -5.58 -12.89
N ILE A 69 -31.17 -4.48 -12.20
CA ILE A 69 -30.18 -3.47 -11.77
C ILE A 69 -29.15 -4.09 -10.83
N GLU A 70 -29.59 -4.86 -9.84
CA GLU A 70 -28.71 -5.53 -8.87
C GLU A 70 -27.72 -6.45 -9.59
N ASN A 71 -28.21 -7.32 -10.48
CA ASN A 71 -27.34 -8.23 -11.25
C ASN A 71 -26.31 -7.49 -12.11
N SER A 72 -26.71 -6.38 -12.74
CA SER A 72 -25.81 -5.56 -13.57
C SER A 72 -24.71 -4.92 -12.73
N ILE A 73 -25.05 -4.38 -11.55
CA ILE A 73 -24.08 -3.79 -10.63
C ILE A 73 -23.06 -4.84 -10.18
N THR A 74 -23.52 -6.00 -9.71
CA THR A 74 -22.63 -7.08 -9.24
C THR A 74 -21.63 -7.51 -10.32
N PHE A 75 -22.10 -7.69 -11.55
CA PHE A 75 -21.23 -8.04 -12.68
C PHE A 75 -20.14 -6.98 -12.95
N THR A 76 -20.51 -5.70 -12.89
CA THR A 76 -19.53 -4.61 -13.07
C THR A 76 -18.54 -4.50 -11.92
N GLN A 77 -18.97 -4.84 -10.70
CA GLN A 77 -18.13 -4.82 -9.52
C GLN A 77 -17.07 -5.93 -9.60
N ASP A 78 -17.45 -7.16 -9.93
CA ASP A 78 -16.54 -8.29 -10.07
C ASP A 78 -15.44 -8.02 -11.12
N THR A 79 -15.84 -7.44 -12.25
CA THR A 79 -14.89 -7.09 -13.34
C THR A 79 -13.96 -5.94 -12.97
N GLN A 80 -14.38 -5.00 -12.12
CA GLN A 80 -13.52 -3.94 -11.61
C GLN A 80 -12.55 -4.47 -10.55
N GLU A 81 -13.01 -5.35 -9.66
CA GLU A 81 -12.19 -5.97 -8.62
C GLU A 81 -11.05 -6.81 -9.21
N GLU A 82 -11.32 -7.58 -10.28
CA GLU A 82 -10.28 -8.31 -11.00
C GLU A 82 -9.22 -7.40 -11.63
N LYS A 83 -9.62 -6.22 -12.15
CA LYS A 83 -8.69 -5.23 -12.70
C LYS A 83 -7.82 -4.59 -11.61
N ILE A 84 -8.41 -4.28 -10.45
CA ILE A 84 -7.70 -3.72 -9.30
C ILE A 84 -6.64 -4.71 -8.82
N ASN A 85 -7.01 -5.97 -8.61
CA ASN A 85 -6.07 -7.02 -8.17
C ASN A 85 -4.88 -7.16 -9.12
N LYS A 86 -5.11 -7.14 -10.45
CA LYS A 86 -4.03 -7.17 -11.45
C LYS A 86 -3.11 -5.95 -11.37
N ILE A 87 -3.63 -4.78 -11.04
CA ILE A 87 -2.83 -3.56 -10.87
C ILE A 87 -1.99 -3.65 -9.59
N GLU A 88 -2.59 -4.12 -8.48
CA GLU A 88 -1.89 -4.29 -7.22
C GLU A 88 -0.71 -5.26 -7.33
N GLU A 89 -0.88 -6.41 -7.98
CA GLU A 89 0.19 -7.37 -8.25
C GLU A 89 1.35 -6.74 -9.05
N LYS A 90 1.03 -5.91 -10.06
CA LYS A 90 2.03 -5.18 -10.86
C LYS A 90 2.78 -4.12 -10.04
N ILE A 91 2.10 -3.44 -9.12
CA ILE A 91 2.73 -2.44 -8.25
C ILE A 91 3.69 -3.13 -7.28
N VAL A 92 3.24 -4.21 -6.61
CA VAL A 92 4.05 -4.94 -5.63
C VAL A 92 5.33 -5.50 -6.27
N SER A 93 5.22 -6.14 -7.44
CA SER A 93 6.37 -6.66 -8.17
C SER A 93 7.36 -5.58 -8.57
N LYS A 94 6.89 -4.41 -9.02
CA LYS A 94 7.75 -3.28 -9.40
C LYS A 94 8.44 -2.63 -8.19
N VAL A 95 7.76 -2.54 -7.05
CA VAL A 95 8.35 -2.04 -5.80
C VAL A 95 9.42 -2.98 -5.27
N ALA A 96 9.18 -4.30 -5.31
CA ALA A 96 10.17 -5.31 -4.92
C ALA A 96 11.43 -5.24 -5.79
N PHE A 97 11.26 -5.11 -7.11
CA PHE A 97 12.36 -4.96 -8.06
C PHE A 97 13.22 -3.72 -7.75
N ASN A 98 12.59 -2.57 -7.47
CA ASN A 98 13.28 -1.34 -7.10
C ASN A 98 14.10 -1.47 -5.80
N ALA A 99 13.62 -2.21 -4.80
CA ALA A 99 14.35 -2.42 -3.55
C ALA A 99 15.62 -3.25 -3.77
N GLU A 100 15.54 -4.27 -4.62
CA GLU A 100 16.68 -5.11 -4.96
C GLU A 100 17.77 -4.33 -5.73
N GLU A 101 17.37 -3.49 -6.69
CA GLU A 101 18.30 -2.61 -7.42
C GLU A 101 18.99 -1.59 -6.51
N LYS A 102 18.26 -0.98 -5.58
CA LYS A 102 18.84 -0.07 -4.58
C LYS A 102 19.90 -0.77 -3.73
N ASN A 103 19.64 -2.01 -3.31
CA ASN A 103 20.61 -2.80 -2.55
C ASN A 103 21.85 -3.14 -3.39
N LYS A 104 21.68 -3.49 -4.67
CA LYS A 104 22.81 -3.72 -5.59
C LYS A 104 23.66 -2.46 -5.77
N LEU A 105 23.03 -1.31 -5.97
CA LEU A 105 23.73 -0.02 -6.09
C LEU A 105 24.51 0.33 -4.84
N ARG A 106 23.91 0.18 -3.65
CA ARG A 106 24.59 0.42 -2.38
C ARG A 106 25.81 -0.49 -2.21
N GLN A 107 25.68 -1.78 -2.52
CA GLN A 107 26.81 -2.70 -2.47
C GLN A 107 27.93 -2.29 -3.42
N LEU A 108 27.60 -1.83 -4.64
CA LEU A 108 28.60 -1.34 -5.59
C LEU A 108 29.31 -0.09 -5.06
N GLU A 109 28.56 0.85 -4.49
CA GLU A 109 29.10 2.08 -3.90
C GLU A 109 30.04 1.78 -2.73
N ASP A 110 29.64 0.89 -1.84
CA ASP A 110 30.47 0.43 -0.73
C ASP A 110 31.72 -0.26 -1.26
N ARG A 111 31.59 -1.12 -2.29
CA ARG A 111 32.73 -1.82 -2.90
C ARG A 111 33.76 -0.86 -3.51
N LEU A 112 33.30 0.22 -4.14
CA LEU A 112 34.14 1.28 -4.70
C LEU A 112 34.85 2.08 -3.60
N ARG A 113 34.16 2.32 -2.47
CA ARG A 113 34.71 3.07 -1.32
C ARG A 113 35.50 2.23 -0.33
N ARG A 114 35.50 0.90 -0.42
CA ARG A 114 36.18 -0.01 0.52
C ARG A 114 37.63 0.36 0.85
N ASN A 115 38.35 0.92 -0.12
CA ASN A 115 39.77 1.28 0.05
C ASN A 115 39.98 2.77 0.39
N ASN A 116 38.91 3.55 0.47
CA ASN A 116 38.99 4.98 0.74
C ASN A 116 38.85 5.19 2.25
N LEU A 117 39.87 5.79 2.86
CA LEU A 117 39.80 6.24 4.25
C LEU A 117 39.21 7.65 4.29
N ARG A 118 38.34 7.92 5.27
CA ARG A 118 37.86 9.27 5.57
C ARG A 118 38.50 9.73 6.88
N LEU A 119 39.08 10.92 6.88
CA LEU A 119 39.67 11.55 8.06
C LEU A 119 38.80 12.75 8.42
N GLU A 120 38.22 12.72 9.62
CA GLU A 120 37.36 13.80 10.13
C GLU A 120 38.10 14.57 11.23
N GLY A 121 37.83 15.86 11.35
CA GLY A 121 38.39 16.71 12.41
C GLY A 121 39.80 17.24 12.16
N ILE A 122 40.25 17.31 10.90
CA ILE A 122 41.48 18.03 10.52
C ILE A 122 41.18 19.53 10.50
N THR A 123 42.01 20.34 11.15
CA THR A 123 41.84 21.80 11.14
C THR A 123 42.19 22.38 9.77
N GLU A 124 41.26 23.14 9.19
CA GLU A 124 41.46 23.85 7.92
C GLU A 124 42.10 25.22 8.18
N SER A 125 43.04 25.63 7.34
CA SER A 125 43.57 27.00 7.30
C SER A 125 43.27 27.66 5.96
N GLU A 126 43.15 29.00 5.95
CA GLU A 126 42.63 29.78 4.81
C GLU A 126 43.50 29.75 3.55
N SER A 127 44.76 29.31 3.66
CA SER A 127 45.72 29.30 2.54
C SER A 127 46.51 27.98 2.44
N GLU A 128 45.86 26.88 2.77
CA GLU A 128 46.52 25.57 2.85
C GLU A 128 46.83 24.98 1.47
N SER A 129 48.10 24.61 1.25
CA SER A 129 48.52 23.90 0.05
C SER A 129 48.30 22.39 0.18
N TRP A 130 48.24 21.69 -0.96
CA TRP A 130 48.11 20.23 -0.99
C TRP A 130 49.21 19.51 -0.18
N ASN A 131 50.43 20.04 -0.22
CA ASN A 131 51.56 19.49 0.51
C ASN A 131 51.37 19.62 2.02
N GLU A 132 50.87 20.77 2.49
CA GLU A 132 50.62 21.02 3.92
C GLU A 132 49.49 20.12 4.44
N SER A 133 48.45 19.87 3.65
CA SER A 133 47.40 18.92 4.01
C SER A 133 47.91 17.47 4.00
N GLU A 134 48.79 17.10 3.07
CA GLU A 134 49.44 15.77 3.06
C GLU A 134 50.31 15.56 4.30
N GLU A 135 51.12 16.54 4.68
CA GLU A 135 51.95 16.50 5.89
C GLU A 135 51.10 16.35 7.16
N LYS A 136 49.98 17.07 7.27
CA LYS A 136 49.04 16.89 8.38
C LYS A 136 48.52 15.46 8.45
N VAL A 137 48.11 14.89 7.34
CA VAL A 137 47.62 13.50 7.27
C VAL A 137 48.72 12.52 7.64
N LEU A 138 49.94 12.69 7.14
CA LEU A 138 51.10 11.86 7.48
C LEU A 138 51.41 11.93 8.98
N SER A 139 51.39 13.12 9.57
CA SER A 139 51.65 13.30 11.00
C SER A 139 50.63 12.56 11.90
N ILE A 140 49.36 12.50 11.47
CA ILE A 140 48.31 11.74 12.17
C ILE A 140 48.64 10.24 12.10
N PHE A 141 49.02 9.75 10.93
CA PHE A 141 49.40 8.35 10.75
C PHE A 141 50.66 8.01 11.56
N GLU A 142 51.68 8.86 11.58
CA GLU A 142 52.89 8.63 12.37
C GLU A 142 52.61 8.60 13.87
N LYS A 143 51.76 9.51 14.36
CA LYS A 143 51.40 9.60 15.78
C LYS A 143 50.53 8.43 16.24
N GLN A 144 49.61 7.95 15.41
CA GLN A 144 48.63 6.92 15.78
C GLN A 144 49.06 5.50 15.40
N LEU A 145 49.80 5.34 14.31
CA LEU A 145 50.27 4.05 13.83
C LEU A 145 51.74 3.89 14.20
N ASN A 146 52.00 2.93 15.09
CA ASN A 146 53.35 2.42 15.35
C ASN A 146 53.84 1.62 14.12
N HIS A 147 54.15 2.34 13.04
CA HIS A 147 54.46 1.77 11.75
C HIS A 147 55.91 1.23 11.71
N CYS A 148 56.10 0.18 10.91
CA CYS A 148 57.43 -0.39 10.69
C CYS A 148 58.16 0.51 9.68
N THR A 149 59.07 1.36 10.19
CA THR A 149 59.90 2.25 9.38
C THR A 149 60.76 1.45 8.39
N GLU A 150 61.30 2.12 7.38
CA GLU A 150 62.14 1.47 6.38
C GLU A 150 63.39 0.83 7.00
N GLU A 151 63.95 1.47 8.01
CA GLU A 151 65.08 0.96 8.79
C GLU A 151 64.75 -0.36 9.49
N VAL A 152 63.58 -0.43 10.16
CA VAL A 152 63.12 -1.64 10.84
C VAL A 152 62.81 -2.74 9.83
N ARG A 153 62.24 -2.41 8.67
CA ARG A 153 62.01 -3.39 7.58
C ARG A 153 63.33 -4.01 7.09
N ASN A 154 64.35 -3.18 6.87
CA ASN A 154 65.67 -3.64 6.45
C ASN A 154 66.33 -4.52 7.52
N LEU A 155 66.21 -4.16 8.80
CA LEU A 155 66.67 -4.98 9.91
C LEU A 155 65.98 -6.36 9.95
N VAL A 156 64.66 -6.40 9.79
CA VAL A 156 63.87 -7.64 9.74
C VAL A 156 64.31 -8.53 8.56
N ILE A 157 64.50 -7.95 7.37
CA ILE A 157 64.95 -8.68 6.18
C ILE A 157 66.36 -9.24 6.41
N ASN A 158 67.28 -8.46 6.96
CA ASN A 158 68.64 -8.89 7.26
C ASN A 158 68.66 -10.04 8.28
N LEU A 159 67.92 -9.92 9.38
CA LEU A 159 67.81 -10.99 10.39
C LEU A 159 67.21 -12.27 9.79
N LYS A 160 66.24 -12.14 8.87
CA LYS A 160 65.66 -13.28 8.17
C LYS A 160 66.67 -13.96 7.25
N ASN A 161 67.48 -13.18 6.52
CA ASN A 161 68.57 -13.68 5.68
C ASN A 161 69.67 -14.37 6.50
N HIS A 162 69.90 -13.94 7.74
CA HIS A 162 70.77 -14.62 8.71
C HIS A 162 70.14 -15.87 9.37
N GLY A 163 68.99 -16.35 8.88
CA GLY A 163 68.37 -17.59 9.33
C GLY A 163 67.61 -17.49 10.66
N LYS A 164 67.35 -16.28 11.19
CA LYS A 164 66.55 -16.12 12.41
C LYS A 164 65.08 -16.47 12.14
N THR A 165 64.46 -17.10 13.14
CA THR A 165 63.02 -17.40 13.11
C THR A 165 62.19 -16.14 13.38
N ASN A 166 60.95 -16.11 12.90
CA ASN A 166 60.08 -14.94 13.09
C ASN A 166 59.81 -14.64 14.57
N LYS A 167 59.84 -15.65 15.44
CA LYS A 167 59.69 -15.50 16.89
C LYS A 167 60.90 -14.78 17.52
N GLN A 168 62.11 -15.16 17.11
CA GLN A 168 63.34 -14.48 17.55
C GLN A 168 63.41 -13.04 17.04
N ILE A 169 62.96 -12.79 15.81
CA ILE A 169 62.89 -11.43 15.25
C ILE A 169 61.86 -10.60 16.02
N GLN A 170 60.71 -11.18 16.40
CA GLN A 170 59.71 -10.53 17.23
C GLN A 170 60.27 -10.11 18.60
N GLU A 171 60.99 -11.00 19.28
CA GLU A 171 61.60 -10.70 20.58
C GLU A 171 62.68 -9.61 20.50
N LEU A 172 63.42 -9.52 19.38
CA LEU A 172 64.47 -8.53 19.19
C LEU A 172 63.96 -7.15 18.80
N VAL A 173 62.94 -7.08 17.93
CA VAL A 173 62.47 -5.82 17.33
C VAL A 173 61.22 -5.29 18.05
N GLY A 174 60.52 -6.12 18.82
CA GLY A 174 59.35 -5.71 19.60
C GLY A 174 58.07 -5.46 18.79
N TYR A 175 58.04 -5.80 17.50
CA TYR A 175 56.86 -5.65 16.64
C TYR A 175 56.03 -6.93 16.53
N SER A 176 54.74 -6.79 16.22
CA SER A 176 53.84 -7.93 16.10
C SER A 176 54.25 -8.90 14.97
N PRO A 177 53.89 -10.19 15.07
CA PRO A 177 54.20 -11.19 14.04
C PRO A 177 53.68 -10.80 12.64
N THR A 178 52.52 -10.13 12.59
CA THR A 178 51.89 -9.65 11.35
C THR A 178 52.73 -8.56 10.70
N MET A 179 53.28 -7.63 11.48
CA MET A 179 54.14 -6.55 10.99
C MET A 179 55.45 -7.09 10.41
N ILE A 180 56.04 -8.10 11.05
CA ILE A 180 57.23 -8.80 10.58
C ILE A 180 56.96 -9.52 9.25
N CYS A 181 55.84 -10.26 9.17
CA CYS A 181 55.43 -10.93 7.94
C CYS A 181 55.16 -9.95 6.78
N ASN A 182 54.53 -8.81 7.07
CA ASN A 182 54.27 -7.76 6.08
C ASN A 182 55.56 -7.09 5.62
N ALA A 183 56.50 -6.82 6.54
CA ALA A 183 57.82 -6.28 6.22
C ALA A 183 58.62 -7.18 5.27
N ILE A 184 58.63 -8.50 5.51
CA ILE A 184 59.32 -9.48 4.64
C ILE A 184 58.71 -9.52 3.24
N LYS A 185 57.38 -9.38 3.14
CA LYS A 185 56.65 -9.41 1.86
C LYS A 185 56.65 -8.06 1.14
N TRP A 186 57.12 -7.01 1.79
CA TRP A 186 57.07 -5.66 1.26
C TRP A 186 57.98 -5.52 0.05
N LYS A 187 57.51 -4.78 -0.96
CA LYS A 187 58.26 -4.42 -2.16
C LYS A 187 57.92 -2.99 -2.53
N SER A 188 58.92 -2.21 -2.91
CA SER A 188 58.69 -0.87 -3.46
C SER A 188 57.81 -0.97 -4.70
N LYS A 189 56.75 -0.16 -4.74
CA LYS A 189 55.86 -0.04 -5.89
C LYS A 189 56.04 1.36 -6.46
N LEU A 190 56.19 1.45 -7.78
CA LEU A 190 56.13 2.74 -8.47
C LEU A 190 54.78 3.40 -8.22
N GLU A 191 54.79 4.71 -7.94
CA GLU A 191 53.56 5.48 -7.78
C GLU A 191 52.80 5.53 -9.11
N LYS A 192 51.53 5.13 -9.08
CA LYS A 192 50.64 5.10 -10.25
C LYS A 192 49.37 5.94 -10.06
N ARG A 193 49.29 6.73 -8.98
CA ARG A 193 48.16 7.63 -8.75
C ARG A 193 48.09 8.67 -9.87
N GLY A 194 46.88 8.98 -10.35
CA GLY A 194 46.66 9.96 -11.44
C GLY A 194 46.90 9.46 -12.87
N ASN A 195 47.59 8.33 -13.08
CA ASN A 195 47.76 7.77 -14.42
C ASN A 195 46.48 7.07 -14.88
N LYS A 196 45.65 7.78 -15.66
CA LYS A 196 44.54 7.15 -16.39
C LYS A 196 45.12 6.02 -17.24
N LYS A 197 44.74 4.77 -16.95
CA LYS A 197 44.99 3.67 -17.88
C LYS A 197 44.23 4.02 -19.15
N SER A 198 44.92 4.18 -20.28
CA SER A 198 44.23 4.23 -21.57
C SER A 198 43.49 2.90 -21.73
N THR A 199 42.18 2.93 -21.77
CA THR A 199 41.41 1.76 -22.19
C THR A 199 41.75 1.47 -23.64
N THR A 200 41.87 0.19 -23.96
CA THR A 200 41.97 -0.21 -25.37
C THR A 200 40.60 -0.07 -26.02
N ALA A 201 40.57 0.18 -27.34
CA ALA A 201 39.31 0.25 -28.10
C ALA A 201 38.44 -1.03 -28.00
N ILE A 202 39.02 -2.15 -27.55
CA ILE A 202 38.30 -3.40 -27.30
C ILE A 202 37.58 -3.33 -25.94
N GLU A 203 38.23 -2.81 -24.91
CA GLU A 203 37.64 -2.64 -23.58
C GLU A 203 36.52 -1.61 -23.59
N ASP A 204 36.71 -0.47 -24.28
CA ASP A 204 35.67 0.54 -24.44
C ASP A 204 34.44 -0.04 -25.16
N ARG A 205 34.65 -0.82 -26.23
CA ARG A 205 33.57 -1.51 -26.93
C ARG A 205 32.83 -2.50 -26.03
N ARG A 206 33.55 -3.21 -25.15
CA ARG A 206 32.91 -4.09 -24.15
C ARG A 206 32.08 -3.29 -23.16
N ILE A 207 32.61 -2.20 -22.60
CA ILE A 207 31.90 -1.33 -21.66
C ILE A 207 30.60 -0.78 -22.29
N VAL A 208 30.67 -0.28 -23.53
CA VAL A 208 29.51 0.22 -24.27
C VAL A 208 28.50 -0.89 -24.56
N SER A 209 28.97 -2.10 -24.90
CA SER A 209 28.08 -3.24 -25.16
C SER A 209 27.31 -3.69 -23.91
N PHE A 210 27.95 -3.66 -22.74
CA PHE A 210 27.30 -3.97 -21.47
C PHE A 210 26.27 -2.89 -21.10
N ALA A 211 26.62 -1.61 -21.25
CA ALA A 211 25.71 -0.51 -20.99
C ALA A 211 24.45 -0.55 -21.89
N LYS A 212 24.61 -0.96 -23.16
CA LYS A 212 23.47 -1.15 -24.08
C LYS A 212 22.59 -2.34 -23.73
N LYS A 213 23.14 -3.36 -23.06
CA LYS A 213 22.41 -4.60 -22.72
C LYS A 213 21.53 -4.43 -21.47
N GLU A 214 21.88 -3.50 -20.58
CA GLU A 214 21.13 -3.20 -19.35
C GLU A 214 20.07 -2.10 -19.51
N LEU A 215 19.89 -1.53 -20.71
CA LEU A 215 18.87 -0.51 -21.01
C LEU A 215 17.71 -1.09 -21.85
N PRO A 216 16.69 -1.73 -21.25
CA PRO A 216 15.44 -2.04 -21.95
C PRO A 216 14.45 -0.85 -21.83
N LEU A 217 14.84 0.35 -22.29
CA LEU A 217 14.02 1.57 -22.12
C LEU A 217 13.77 2.37 -23.39
N TYR A 218 13.68 1.73 -24.56
CA TYR A 218 13.25 2.45 -25.78
C TYR A 218 12.43 1.60 -26.76
N GLN A 219 11.45 0.82 -26.27
CA GLN A 219 10.46 0.14 -27.13
C GLN A 219 9.02 0.21 -26.57
N LEU A 220 8.69 1.22 -25.77
CA LEU A 220 7.34 1.34 -25.17
C LEU A 220 6.57 2.62 -25.56
N PHE A 221 7.04 3.38 -26.55
CA PHE A 221 6.36 4.61 -26.99
C PHE A 221 6.34 4.82 -28.51
N GLU A 222 6.22 3.74 -29.28
CA GLU A 222 5.81 3.81 -30.68
C GLU A 222 4.76 2.73 -30.87
N ASP A 223 3.49 3.08 -30.66
CA ASP A 223 2.29 2.48 -31.25
C ASP A 223 1.07 3.24 -30.66
N ASP A 224 0.88 4.47 -31.14
CA ASP A 224 -0.42 5.18 -31.18
C ASP A 224 -0.92 5.15 -32.64
#